data_AF-A0A2G8LIT9-F1
#
_entry.id   AF-A0A2G8LIT9-F1
#
_cell.length_a   1.000
_cell.length_b   1.000
_cell.length_c   1.000
_cell.angle_alpha   90.00
_cell.angle_beta   90.00
_cell.angle_gamma   90.00
#
_symmetry.space_group_name_H-M   'P 1'
#
loop_
_entity.id
_entity.type
_entity.pdbx_description
1 polymer ?
#
loop_
_entity_poly.entity_id
_entity_poly.type
_entity_poly.pdbx_seq_one_letter_code
_entity_poly.pdbx_strand_id
1 'polypeptide(L)'
;MDTDGGGWTVFQKRLDGSVGFYNGWSSYKYGFGNINSEYWLGNEKLFYLTAQSNYELRVDLSDFEGNERYARYDSFRLGDEATYYELLLGAYSGNAGDSLGVHLGMSFTTKDADHDLVGGLNCASHHKGAWWYNACYHQGSNLNGLYHGGPYTSFQDGVVWLSFRGVTYSLKTTEMKNAANMSSFEKTKLIKKVFQKRLDGSVGFYNGWSSYKYGFGNINSEYWLGNEKLSISPHRVTTN
;
A
#
# COMPACT_ATOMS: atom_id res chain seq x y z
N MET A 1 12.59 11.87 0.17
CA MET A 1 11.73 11.18 -0.82
C MET A 1 12.63 10.74 -1.96
N ASP A 2 13.57 9.83 -1.68
CA ASP A 2 14.72 9.63 -2.57
C ASP A 2 14.83 8.18 -3.07
N THR A 3 13.84 7.35 -2.76
CA THR A 3 13.76 5.98 -3.27
C THR A 3 13.71 6.02 -4.79
N ASP A 4 14.78 5.53 -5.43
CA ASP A 4 14.93 5.36 -6.87
C ASP A 4 14.55 6.60 -7.71
N GLY A 5 14.83 7.81 -7.23
CA GLY A 5 14.57 9.05 -7.98
C GLY A 5 13.14 9.61 -7.89
N GLY A 6 12.30 9.05 -7.01
CA GLY A 6 10.98 9.61 -6.68
C GLY A 6 9.83 9.17 -7.59
N GLY A 7 8.70 9.89 -7.54
CA GLY A 7 7.49 9.56 -8.34
C GLY A 7 6.57 8.50 -7.73
N TRP A 8 6.84 8.09 -6.50
CA TRP A 8 6.10 7.04 -5.79
C TRP A 8 4.84 7.60 -5.11
N THR A 9 3.69 7.02 -5.42
CA THR A 9 2.47 7.21 -4.65
C THR A 9 2.38 6.12 -3.59
N VAL A 10 2.59 6.48 -2.32
CA VAL A 10 2.41 5.56 -1.18
C VAL A 10 0.92 5.33 -0.95
N PHE A 11 0.51 4.07 -0.83
CA PHE A 11 -0.90 3.70 -0.63
C PHE A 11 -1.16 2.85 0.60
N GLN A 12 -0.13 2.25 1.18
CA GLN A 12 -0.18 1.60 2.48
C GLN A 12 1.03 2.03 3.29
N LYS A 13 0.82 2.33 4.57
CA LYS A 13 1.90 2.63 5.51
C LYS A 13 1.61 2.07 6.89
N ARG A 14 2.56 1.31 7.44
CA ARG A 14 2.65 0.86 8.84
C ARG A 14 3.93 1.44 9.45
N LEU A 15 3.86 1.87 10.70
CA LEU A 15 4.92 2.64 11.37
C LEU A 15 4.99 2.36 12.88
N ASP A 16 3.84 2.39 13.56
CA ASP A 16 3.78 2.45 15.03
C ASP A 16 2.55 1.79 15.65
N GLY A 17 1.62 1.27 14.83
CA GLY A 17 0.38 0.66 15.29
C GLY A 17 -0.68 1.64 15.78
N SER A 18 -0.52 2.95 15.52
CA SER A 18 -1.49 3.98 15.90
C SER A 18 -2.84 3.84 15.18
N VAL A 19 -2.89 3.13 14.05
CA VAL A 19 -4.11 2.88 13.30
C VAL A 19 -4.44 1.39 13.29
N GLY A 20 -5.66 1.04 13.67
CA GLY A 20 -6.14 -0.33 13.56
C GLY A 20 -6.40 -0.71 12.10
N PHE A 21 -5.77 -1.80 11.62
CA PHE A 21 -5.97 -2.33 10.25
C PHE A 21 -6.98 -3.49 10.19
N TYR A 22 -7.48 -4.00 11.32
CA TYR A 22 -8.51 -5.04 11.33
C TYR A 22 -9.93 -4.48 11.05
N ASN A 23 -10.10 -3.95 9.84
CA ASN A 23 -11.31 -3.28 9.36
C ASN A 23 -12.10 -4.13 8.36
N GLY A 24 -13.32 -3.68 8.06
CA GLY A 24 -14.22 -4.33 7.10
C GLY A 24 -14.09 -3.80 5.67
N TRP A 25 -14.87 -4.37 4.75
CA TRP A 25 -14.86 -4.11 3.31
C TRP A 25 -14.96 -2.63 2.99
N SER A 26 -15.96 -1.94 3.57
CA SER A 26 -16.21 -0.52 3.33
C SER A 26 -15.00 0.35 3.66
N SER A 27 -14.32 0.08 4.78
CA SER A 27 -13.10 0.81 5.15
C SER A 27 -11.96 0.56 4.16
N TYR A 28 -11.75 -0.68 3.74
CA TYR A 28 -10.71 -1.01 2.76
C TYR A 28 -11.02 -0.49 1.36
N LYS A 29 -12.30 -0.43 0.97
CA LYS A 29 -12.77 0.18 -0.27
C LYS A 29 -12.45 1.67 -0.32
N TYR A 30 -12.87 2.43 0.70
CA TYR A 30 -12.79 3.89 0.71
C TYR A 30 -11.50 4.44 1.32
N GLY A 31 -10.73 3.64 2.05
CA GLY A 31 -9.52 4.04 2.74
C GLY A 31 -9.77 4.48 4.18
N PHE A 32 -8.68 4.55 4.95
CA PHE A 32 -8.70 4.98 6.35
C PHE A 32 -7.28 5.40 6.79
N GLY A 33 -7.19 6.02 7.97
CA GLY A 33 -5.94 6.50 8.54
C GLY A 33 -5.57 7.92 8.10
N ASN A 34 -4.30 8.29 8.34
CA ASN A 34 -3.78 9.63 8.06
C ASN A 34 -2.55 9.54 7.15
N ILE A 35 -2.51 10.38 6.13
CA ILE A 35 -1.44 10.42 5.14
C ILE A 35 -0.05 10.71 5.72
N ASN A 36 -0.01 11.33 6.91
CA ASN A 36 1.18 11.67 7.67
C ASN A 36 1.58 10.61 8.72
N SER A 37 0.76 9.57 8.93
CA SER A 37 1.07 8.44 9.81
C SER A 37 0.80 7.12 9.09
N GLU A 38 0.00 6.23 9.67
CA GLU A 38 -0.41 4.96 9.09
C GLU A 38 -1.73 5.14 8.32
N TYR A 39 -1.83 4.52 7.14
CA TYR A 39 -3.04 4.61 6.34
C TYR A 39 -3.14 3.50 5.28
N TRP A 40 -4.37 3.32 4.80
CA TRP A 40 -4.70 2.61 3.57
C TRP A 40 -5.43 3.57 2.63
N LEU A 41 -4.97 3.71 1.39
CA LEU A 41 -5.51 4.69 0.44
C LEU A 41 -6.97 4.40 0.03
N GLY A 42 -7.34 3.13 0.01
CA GLY A 42 -8.63 2.63 -0.47
C GLY A 42 -8.50 1.87 -1.79
N ASN A 43 -9.10 0.68 -1.86
CA ASN A 43 -9.06 -0.21 -3.02
C ASN A 43 -9.65 0.45 -4.26
N GLU A 44 -10.73 1.22 -4.11
CA GLU A 44 -11.38 1.91 -5.23
C GLU A 44 -10.43 2.92 -5.88
N LYS A 45 -9.70 3.69 -5.06
CA LYS A 45 -8.71 4.65 -5.57
C LYS A 45 -7.52 3.94 -6.21
N LEU A 46 -7.10 2.81 -5.65
CA LEU A 46 -6.01 2.00 -6.18
C LEU A 46 -6.36 1.35 -7.52
N PHE A 47 -7.58 0.83 -7.66
CA PHE A 47 -8.11 0.34 -8.93
C PHE A 47 -8.04 1.44 -10.00
N TYR A 48 -8.66 2.60 -9.75
CA TYR A 48 -8.63 3.69 -10.74
C TYR A 48 -7.22 4.15 -11.08
N LEU A 49 -6.31 4.19 -10.10
CA LEU A 49 -4.95 4.63 -10.32
C LEU A 49 -4.16 3.60 -11.13
N THR A 50 -4.25 2.31 -10.80
CA THR A 50 -3.52 1.24 -11.51
C THR A 50 -4.13 0.85 -12.85
N ALA A 51 -5.40 1.20 -13.11
CA ALA A 51 -6.04 1.00 -14.42
C ALA A 51 -5.60 2.01 -15.49
N GLN A 52 -4.98 3.14 -15.10
CA GLN A 52 -4.62 4.22 -16.02
C GLN A 52 -3.39 3.91 -16.88
N SER A 53 -2.53 3.00 -16.44
CA SER A 53 -1.29 2.63 -17.15
C SER A 53 -0.65 1.40 -16.53
N ASN A 54 0.55 1.04 -16.99
CA ASN A 54 1.37 0.07 -16.29
C ASN A 54 2.04 0.74 -15.08
N TYR A 55 1.73 0.27 -13.89
CA TYR A 55 2.35 0.70 -12.65
C TYR A 55 3.27 -0.39 -12.13
N GLU A 56 4.42 0.00 -11.59
CA GLU A 56 5.23 -0.89 -10.77
C GLU A 56 4.85 -0.76 -9.30
N LEU A 57 5.04 -1.84 -8.54
CA LEU A 57 4.89 -1.86 -7.08
C LEU A 57 6.26 -1.96 -6.43
N ARG A 58 6.49 -1.17 -5.38
CA ARG A 58 7.58 -1.34 -4.44
C ARG A 58 7.03 -1.46 -3.02
N VAL A 59 7.59 -2.38 -2.26
CA VAL A 59 7.29 -2.62 -0.85
C VAL A 59 8.59 -2.45 -0.08
N ASP A 60 8.70 -1.40 0.73
CA ASP A 60 9.82 -1.18 1.63
C ASP A 60 9.46 -1.70 3.04
N LEU A 61 10.39 -2.42 3.67
CA LEU A 61 10.18 -3.15 4.91
C LEU A 61 11.33 -2.87 5.88
N SER A 62 11.03 -2.71 7.17
CA SER A 62 12.06 -2.71 8.23
C SER A 62 11.63 -3.53 9.45
N ASP A 63 12.63 -4.10 10.13
CA ASP A 63 12.47 -4.73 11.43
C ASP A 63 12.92 -3.82 12.59
N PHE A 64 12.75 -4.28 13.83
CA PHE A 64 13.15 -3.52 15.01
C PHE A 64 14.66 -3.54 15.27
N GLU A 65 15.39 -4.43 14.62
CA GLU A 65 16.85 -4.51 14.68
C GLU A 65 17.54 -3.57 13.67
N GLY A 66 16.76 -2.85 12.86
CA GLY A 66 17.26 -1.86 11.90
C GLY A 66 17.65 -2.44 10.55
N ASN A 67 17.29 -3.70 10.24
CA ASN A 67 17.47 -4.23 8.90
C ASN A 67 16.35 -3.74 7.99
N GLU A 68 16.74 -3.29 6.81
CA GLU A 68 15.82 -2.87 5.76
C GLU A 68 15.87 -3.83 4.57
N ARG A 69 14.71 -4.08 3.97
CA ARG A 69 14.53 -4.90 2.77
C ARG A 69 13.50 -4.28 1.86
N TYR A 70 13.55 -4.65 0.58
CA TYR A 70 12.51 -4.27 -0.36
C TYR A 70 12.14 -5.42 -1.31
N ALA A 71 10.90 -5.36 -1.78
CA ALA A 71 10.36 -6.16 -2.88
C ALA A 71 9.82 -5.22 -3.95
N ARG A 72 10.03 -5.57 -5.22
CA ARG A 72 9.59 -4.80 -6.38
C ARG A 72 8.93 -5.74 -7.38
N TYR A 73 7.84 -5.28 -7.99
CA TYR A 73 7.12 -5.97 -9.06
C TYR A 73 6.98 -4.99 -10.23
N ASP A 74 7.41 -5.40 -11.42
CA ASP A 74 7.45 -4.53 -12.62
C ASP A 74 6.05 -4.21 -13.20
N SER A 75 5.02 -4.89 -12.72
CA SER A 75 3.61 -4.60 -12.95
C SER A 75 2.80 -4.80 -11.66
N PHE A 76 1.81 -3.94 -11.44
CA PHE A 76 0.88 -3.96 -10.33
C PHE A 76 -0.45 -3.36 -10.77
N ARG A 77 -1.50 -4.16 -10.68
CA ARG A 77 -2.86 -3.76 -11.04
C ARG A 77 -3.87 -4.42 -10.12
N LEU A 78 -4.95 -3.69 -9.82
CA LEU A 78 -6.11 -4.26 -9.17
C LEU A 78 -7.25 -4.44 -10.17
N GLY A 79 -8.04 -5.49 -9.98
CA GLY A 79 -9.37 -5.63 -10.53
C GLY A 79 -10.32 -4.55 -9.96
N ASP A 80 -11.52 -4.48 -10.54
CA ASP A 80 -12.61 -3.65 -10.02
C ASP A 80 -13.32 -4.33 -8.83
N GLU A 81 -14.37 -3.70 -8.30
CA GLU A 81 -15.15 -4.29 -7.21
C GLU A 81 -15.88 -5.58 -7.61
N ALA A 82 -16.25 -5.74 -8.88
CA ALA A 82 -16.91 -6.96 -9.39
C ALA A 82 -16.00 -8.19 -9.40
N THR A 83 -14.68 -7.97 -9.49
CA THR A 83 -13.62 -8.98 -9.30
C THR A 83 -13.02 -8.95 -7.89
N TYR A 84 -13.69 -8.26 -6.97
CA TYR A 84 -13.27 -8.12 -5.57
C TYR A 84 -11.83 -7.57 -5.43
N TYR A 85 -11.45 -6.64 -6.30
CA TYR A 85 -10.12 -6.03 -6.35
C TYR A 85 -8.98 -7.04 -6.51
N GLU A 86 -9.16 -8.06 -7.37
CA GLU A 86 -8.16 -9.08 -7.70
C GLU A 86 -6.75 -8.50 -7.89
N LEU A 87 -5.73 -9.14 -7.29
CA LEU A 87 -4.34 -8.70 -7.39
C LEU A 87 -3.64 -9.25 -8.64
N LEU A 88 -3.16 -8.36 -9.49
CA LEU A 88 -2.28 -8.70 -10.61
C LEU A 88 -0.88 -8.14 -10.37
N LEU A 89 0.13 -8.99 -10.53
CA LEU A 89 1.55 -8.69 -10.34
C LEU A 89 2.37 -9.14 -11.54
N GLY A 90 3.42 -8.37 -11.81
CA GLY A 90 4.47 -8.73 -12.76
C GLY A 90 5.64 -9.47 -12.12
N ALA A 91 6.81 -9.41 -12.76
CA ALA A 91 8.01 -10.10 -12.32
C ALA A 91 8.58 -9.49 -11.04
N TYR A 92 8.92 -10.36 -10.09
CA TYR A 92 9.57 -9.99 -8.84
C TYR A 92 11.05 -9.62 -9.02
N SER A 93 11.49 -8.63 -8.27
CA SER A 93 12.89 -8.33 -7.99
C SER A 93 13.04 -7.75 -6.57
N GLY A 94 14.23 -7.82 -5.99
CA GLY A 94 14.50 -7.24 -4.67
C GLY A 94 15.29 -8.16 -3.76
N ASN A 95 15.39 -7.80 -2.49
CA ASN A 95 16.19 -8.52 -1.49
C ASN A 95 15.36 -9.00 -0.28
N ALA A 96 14.05 -8.72 -0.24
CA ALA A 96 13.16 -9.20 0.82
C ALA A 96 12.75 -10.68 0.68
N GLY A 97 13.06 -11.32 -0.44
CA GLY A 97 12.38 -12.53 -0.91
C GLY A 97 10.93 -12.24 -1.37
N ASP A 98 10.37 -13.12 -2.20
CA ASP A 98 9.02 -12.96 -2.72
C ASP A 98 7.98 -13.58 -1.76
N SER A 99 7.30 -12.72 -1.00
CA SER A 99 6.14 -13.11 -0.17
C SER A 99 4.82 -12.50 -0.66
N LEU A 100 4.78 -11.92 -1.86
CA LEU A 100 3.54 -11.41 -2.46
C LEU A 100 3.08 -12.23 -3.67
N GLY A 101 3.98 -12.91 -4.37
CA GLY A 101 3.67 -13.70 -5.55
C GLY A 101 2.64 -14.80 -5.32
N VAL A 102 2.58 -15.40 -4.13
CA VAL A 102 1.55 -16.39 -3.76
C VAL A 102 0.12 -15.83 -3.73
N HIS A 103 -0.01 -14.50 -3.71
CA HIS A 103 -1.27 -13.77 -3.71
C HIS A 103 -1.70 -13.33 -5.12
N LEU A 104 -0.91 -13.63 -6.16
CA LEU A 104 -1.26 -13.32 -7.55
C LEU A 104 -2.58 -14.00 -7.94
N GLY A 105 -3.49 -13.21 -8.54
CA GLY A 105 -4.81 -13.64 -8.99
C GLY A 105 -5.83 -13.82 -7.87
N MET A 106 -5.47 -13.51 -6.62
CA MET A 106 -6.40 -13.66 -5.49
C MET A 106 -7.25 -12.41 -5.30
N SER A 107 -8.51 -12.61 -4.93
CA SER A 107 -9.45 -11.57 -4.54
C SER A 107 -9.13 -11.01 -3.14
N PHE A 108 -9.49 -9.76 -2.91
CA PHE A 108 -9.30 -9.13 -1.61
C PHE A 108 -10.36 -9.65 -0.62
N THR A 109 -9.93 -9.99 0.60
CA THR A 109 -10.79 -10.53 1.66
C THR A 109 -10.65 -9.71 2.94
N THR A 110 -11.80 -9.42 3.56
CA THR A 110 -11.92 -8.71 4.85
C THR A 110 -12.70 -9.56 5.85
N LYS A 111 -12.71 -9.14 7.12
CA LYS A 111 -13.41 -9.87 8.19
C LYS A 111 -14.93 -10.06 7.97
N ASP A 112 -15.51 -9.23 7.11
CA ASP A 112 -16.94 -9.16 6.78
C ASP A 112 -17.25 -9.46 5.31
N ALA A 113 -16.24 -9.80 4.49
CA ALA A 113 -16.41 -10.19 3.08
C ALA A 113 -15.35 -11.23 2.72
N ASP A 114 -15.79 -12.48 2.59
CA ASP A 114 -14.95 -13.66 2.38
C ASP A 114 -14.87 -14.02 0.89
N HIS A 115 -13.71 -13.77 0.28
CA HIS A 115 -13.41 -14.07 -1.12
C HIS A 115 -12.12 -14.87 -1.26
N ASP A 116 -11.64 -15.47 -0.17
CA ASP A 116 -10.46 -16.33 -0.21
C ASP A 116 -10.84 -17.76 -0.68
N LEU A 117 -9.85 -18.64 -0.86
CA LEU A 117 -10.08 -19.97 -1.43
C LEU A 117 -10.41 -21.03 -0.37
N VAL A 118 -10.51 -20.67 0.92
CA VAL A 118 -10.75 -21.62 2.00
C VAL A 118 -12.23 -21.81 2.27
N GLY A 119 -12.73 -23.02 2.06
CA GLY A 119 -14.10 -23.36 2.46
C GLY A 119 -14.28 -23.35 3.98
N GLY A 120 -15.20 -22.52 4.47
CA GLY A 120 -15.65 -22.54 5.88
C GLY A 120 -14.73 -21.84 6.87
N LEU A 121 -13.70 -21.13 6.42
CA LEU A 121 -12.82 -20.31 7.25
C LEU A 121 -12.49 -19.02 6.50
N ASN A 122 -12.81 -17.87 7.10
CA ASN A 122 -12.42 -16.57 6.57
C ASN A 122 -10.99 -16.23 7.04
N CYS A 123 -10.04 -16.15 6.11
CA CYS A 123 -8.63 -15.88 6.38
C CYS A 123 -8.40 -14.51 7.02
N ALA A 124 -9.14 -13.48 6.62
CA ALA A 124 -9.05 -12.15 7.22
C ALA A 124 -9.45 -12.18 8.70
N SER A 125 -10.51 -12.91 9.04
CA SER A 125 -10.94 -13.09 10.43
C SER A 125 -9.94 -13.92 11.23
N HIS A 126 -9.35 -14.95 10.64
CA HIS A 126 -8.37 -15.81 11.30
C HIS A 126 -7.06 -15.04 11.60
N HIS A 127 -6.53 -14.34 10.60
CA HIS A 127 -5.23 -13.66 10.62
C HIS A 127 -5.29 -12.15 10.92
N LYS A 128 -6.47 -11.64 11.29
CA LYS A 128 -6.69 -10.29 11.84
C LYS A 128 -6.19 -9.15 10.94
N GLY A 129 -6.34 -9.32 9.63
CA GLY A 129 -5.96 -8.33 8.63
C GLY A 129 -6.96 -8.29 7.48
N ALA A 130 -6.58 -7.63 6.39
CA ALA A 130 -7.27 -7.76 5.12
C ALA A 130 -6.27 -7.76 3.98
N TRP A 131 -6.41 -8.71 3.07
CA TRP A 131 -5.39 -9.01 2.08
C TRP A 131 -5.97 -9.80 0.93
N TRP A 132 -5.17 -9.99 -0.11
CA TRP A 132 -5.45 -10.90 -1.21
C TRP A 132 -5.16 -12.35 -0.79
N TYR A 133 -5.89 -12.84 0.21
CA TYR A 133 -5.64 -14.16 0.81
C TYR A 133 -5.90 -15.27 -0.21
N ASN A 134 -5.04 -16.29 -0.20
CA ASN A 134 -5.22 -17.53 -0.93
C ASN A 134 -5.86 -18.56 0.01
N ALA A 135 -5.08 -19.47 0.60
CA ALA A 135 -5.56 -20.47 1.54
C ALA A 135 -4.61 -20.73 2.73
N CYS A 136 -4.34 -19.81 3.66
CA CYS A 136 -4.62 -18.37 3.68
C CYS A 136 -3.44 -17.58 3.12
N TYR A 137 -2.47 -17.21 3.97
CA TYR A 137 -1.20 -16.63 3.55
C TYR A 137 -0.01 -17.50 3.97
N HIS A 138 -0.19 -18.80 4.26
CA HIS A 138 0.83 -19.64 4.91
C HIS A 138 2.25 -19.61 4.29
N GLN A 139 2.39 -19.18 3.03
CA GLN A 139 3.67 -18.99 2.34
C GLN A 139 3.91 -17.56 1.82
N GLY A 140 3.23 -16.55 2.38
CA GLY A 140 3.16 -15.19 1.85
C GLY A 140 3.26 -14.10 2.89
N SER A 141 2.43 -13.06 2.73
CA SER A 141 2.48 -11.85 3.55
C SER A 141 1.12 -11.50 4.15
N ASN A 142 1.17 -10.71 5.22
CA ASN A 142 0.01 -10.10 5.87
C ASN A 142 0.40 -8.71 6.40
N LEU A 143 0.69 -7.78 5.50
CA LEU A 143 1.17 -6.43 5.89
C LEU A 143 0.08 -5.59 6.57
N ASN A 144 -1.17 -6.03 6.50
CA ASN A 144 -2.33 -5.41 7.13
C ASN A 144 -2.78 -6.13 8.42
N GLY A 145 -1.96 -7.05 8.95
CA GLY A 145 -2.21 -7.69 10.25
C GLY A 145 -2.06 -6.76 11.44
N LEU A 146 -2.24 -7.32 12.63
CA LEU A 146 -2.05 -6.65 13.91
C LEU A 146 -0.60 -6.20 14.09
N TYR A 147 -0.43 -5.05 14.73
CA TYR A 147 0.89 -4.50 15.00
C TYR A 147 1.39 -4.98 16.36
N HIS A 148 2.21 -6.02 16.39
CA HIS A 148 2.75 -6.58 17.64
C HIS A 148 4.09 -5.97 18.05
N GLY A 149 4.76 -5.25 17.15
CA GLY A 149 6.03 -4.58 17.45
C GLY A 149 7.21 -5.54 17.69
N GLY A 150 7.46 -6.48 16.78
CA GLY A 150 8.54 -7.47 16.88
C GLY A 150 8.02 -8.91 17.07
N PRO A 151 8.76 -9.78 17.79
CA PRO A 151 8.35 -11.17 18.03
C PRO A 151 7.01 -11.27 18.75
N TYR A 152 6.15 -12.22 18.34
CA TYR A 152 4.84 -12.46 18.97
C TYR A 152 4.49 -13.96 19.00
N THR A 153 3.53 -14.32 19.85
CA THR A 153 3.14 -15.72 20.12
C THR A 153 1.75 -16.10 19.62
N SER A 154 0.91 -15.12 19.27
CA SER A 154 -0.38 -15.36 18.62
C SER A 154 -0.21 -16.03 17.25
N PHE A 155 -1.25 -16.72 16.80
CA PHE A 155 -1.18 -17.52 15.58
C PHE A 155 -1.22 -16.62 14.34
N GLN A 156 -0.03 -16.26 13.82
CA GLN A 156 0.17 -15.70 12.49
C GLN A 156 -0.79 -14.54 12.17
N ASP A 157 -0.85 -13.53 13.04
CA ASP A 157 -1.79 -12.41 12.90
C ASP A 157 -1.09 -11.04 12.89
N GLY A 158 0.25 -11.03 12.78
CA GLY A 158 1.05 -9.82 12.78
C GLY A 158 1.25 -9.16 11.41
N VAL A 159 2.03 -8.07 11.37
CA VAL A 159 2.54 -7.46 10.13
C VAL A 159 3.65 -8.32 9.54
N VAL A 160 3.30 -9.26 8.68
CA VAL A 160 4.22 -10.34 8.25
C VAL A 160 4.68 -10.20 6.80
N TRP A 161 5.99 -10.41 6.61
CA TRP A 161 6.60 -10.78 5.33
C TRP A 161 7.45 -12.03 5.54
N LEU A 162 6.94 -13.20 5.13
CA LEU A 162 7.49 -14.51 5.48
C LEU A 162 8.98 -14.62 5.18
N SER A 163 9.38 -14.30 3.95
CA SER A 163 10.76 -14.49 3.49
C SER A 163 11.77 -13.57 4.15
N PHE A 164 11.32 -12.57 4.92
CA PHE A 164 12.20 -11.66 5.66
C PHE A 164 12.35 -12.08 7.12
N ARG A 165 11.25 -12.21 7.88
CA ARG A 165 11.31 -12.49 9.34
C ARG A 165 10.42 -13.67 9.80
N GLY A 166 9.84 -14.43 8.88
CA GLY A 166 8.92 -15.52 9.19
C GLY A 166 7.55 -15.05 9.67
N VAL A 167 6.74 -15.99 10.19
CA VAL A 167 5.33 -15.75 10.59
C VAL A 167 5.13 -15.43 12.07
N THR A 168 6.20 -15.32 12.85
CA THR A 168 6.17 -15.06 14.30
C THR A 168 6.80 -13.71 14.66
N TYR A 169 6.97 -12.84 13.67
CA TYR A 169 7.58 -11.53 13.82
C TYR A 169 6.76 -10.47 13.06
N SER A 170 6.33 -9.43 13.78
CA SER A 170 5.62 -8.29 13.21
C SER A 170 6.64 -7.20 12.88
N LEU A 171 6.73 -6.86 11.60
CA LEU A 171 7.64 -5.81 11.10
C LEU A 171 7.34 -4.45 11.75
N LYS A 172 8.39 -3.62 11.81
CA LYS A 172 8.34 -2.27 12.37
C LYS A 172 7.72 -1.29 11.40
N THR A 173 8.24 -1.22 10.18
CA THR A 173 7.67 -0.35 9.15
C THR A 173 7.43 -1.11 7.87
N THR A 174 6.34 -0.76 7.20
CA THR A 174 6.03 -1.23 5.85
C THR A 174 5.47 -0.07 5.06
N GLU A 175 5.96 0.14 3.85
CA GLU A 175 5.36 1.08 2.91
C GLU A 175 5.15 0.40 1.57
N MET A 176 3.89 0.30 1.12
CA MET A 176 3.58 -0.09 -0.24
C MET A 176 3.33 1.16 -1.08
N LYS A 177 4.01 1.23 -2.22
CA LYS A 177 4.01 2.40 -3.08
C LYS A 177 4.09 1.98 -4.55
N ASN A 178 3.45 2.75 -5.42
CA ASN A 178 3.48 2.47 -6.85
C ASN A 178 3.87 3.69 -7.68
N ALA A 179 4.49 3.43 -8.81
CA ALA A 179 4.93 4.45 -9.77
C ALA A 179 4.54 4.02 -11.18
N ALA A 180 4.19 4.98 -12.04
CA ALA A 180 3.86 4.67 -13.43
C ALA A 180 5.16 4.34 -14.21
N ASN A 181 5.20 3.16 -14.83
CA ASN A 181 6.28 2.72 -15.70
C ASN A 181 6.08 3.32 -17.10
N MET A 182 6.27 4.63 -17.18
CA MET A 182 6.03 5.46 -18.35
C MET A 182 7.28 6.22 -18.74
N SER A 183 7.39 6.51 -20.04
CA SER A 183 8.31 7.52 -20.54
C SER A 183 7.99 8.89 -19.91
N SER A 184 9.00 9.76 -19.81
CA SER A 184 8.87 11.11 -19.27
C SER A 184 7.78 11.96 -19.97
N PHE A 185 7.52 11.65 -21.25
CA PHE A 185 6.53 12.31 -22.10
C PHE A 185 5.08 11.87 -21.82
N GLU A 186 4.85 10.60 -21.49
CA GLU A 186 3.51 10.11 -21.13
C GLU A 186 3.11 10.51 -19.70
N LYS A 187 4.10 10.58 -18.80
CA LYS A 187 3.93 11.06 -17.41
C LYS A 187 3.32 12.46 -17.35
N THR A 188 3.66 13.34 -18.28
CA THR A 188 3.14 14.73 -18.35
C THR A 188 1.68 14.80 -18.81
N LYS A 189 1.18 13.79 -19.54
CA LYS A 189 -0.20 13.75 -20.06
C LYS A 189 -1.21 13.20 -19.03
N LEU A 190 -0.74 12.42 -18.05
CA LEU A 190 -1.58 11.80 -17.00
C LEU A 190 -1.85 12.71 -15.77
N ILE A 191 -1.32 13.95 -15.74
CA ILE A 191 -1.50 14.90 -14.62
C ILE A 191 -2.90 15.52 -14.62
N LYS A 192 -3.94 14.68 -14.57
CA LYS A 192 -5.31 15.03 -14.16
C LYS A 192 -5.75 14.16 -12.98
N LYS A 193 -4.85 13.94 -12.02
CA LYS A 193 -5.17 13.32 -10.73
C LYS A 193 -6.02 14.32 -9.93
N VAL A 194 -7.07 13.86 -9.23
CA VAL A 194 -7.74 14.69 -8.22
C VAL A 194 -6.78 14.84 -7.04
N PHE A 195 -6.04 15.94 -7.04
CA PHE A 195 -4.97 16.26 -6.07
C PHE A 195 -5.52 16.92 -4.79
N GLN A 196 -6.78 17.32 -4.81
CA GLN A 196 -7.46 18.04 -3.75
C GLN A 196 -8.90 17.54 -3.62
N LYS A 197 -9.30 17.21 -2.39
CA LYS A 197 -10.71 16.98 -2.04
C LYS A 197 -11.12 18.03 -1.00
N ARG A 198 -12.17 18.80 -1.34
CA ARG A 198 -12.83 19.77 -0.45
C ARG A 198 -14.26 19.30 -0.23
N LEU A 199 -14.72 19.33 1.00
CA LEU A 199 -16.04 18.89 1.43
C LEU A 199 -16.65 19.89 2.40
N ASP A 200 -16.07 20.03 3.60
CA ASP A 200 -16.70 20.65 4.77
C ASP A 200 -15.83 21.70 5.48
N GLY A 201 -14.63 21.98 4.98
CA GLY A 201 -13.65 22.88 5.61
C GLY A 201 -12.95 22.31 6.83
N SER A 202 -13.06 21.00 7.09
CA SER A 202 -12.38 20.32 8.23
C SER A 202 -10.86 20.36 8.13
N VAL A 203 -10.31 20.62 6.95
CA VAL A 203 -8.87 20.76 6.76
C VAL A 203 -8.53 22.18 6.36
N GLY A 204 -7.71 22.84 7.18
CA GLY A 204 -7.15 24.14 6.84
C GLY A 204 -6.24 24.02 5.62
N PHE A 205 -6.47 24.82 4.59
CA PHE A 205 -5.59 24.95 3.43
C PHE A 205 -4.66 26.18 3.55
N TYR A 206 -4.69 26.89 4.67
CA TYR A 206 -3.68 27.91 4.98
C TYR A 206 -2.45 27.24 5.61
N ASN A 207 -1.64 26.57 4.78
CA ASN A 207 -0.45 25.85 5.22
C ASN A 207 0.81 26.35 4.52
N GLY A 208 1.96 26.09 5.15
CA GLY A 208 3.27 26.31 4.53
C GLY A 208 3.55 25.36 3.37
N TRP A 209 4.56 25.71 2.56
CA TRP A 209 5.00 24.96 1.38
C TRP A 209 5.22 23.47 1.66
N SER A 210 5.78 23.12 2.82
CA SER A 210 6.02 21.72 3.23
C SER A 210 4.74 20.89 3.24
N SER A 211 3.61 21.43 3.70
CA SER A 211 2.34 20.68 3.72
C SER A 211 1.86 20.41 2.29
N TYR A 212 1.94 21.39 1.40
CA TYR A 212 1.59 21.21 -0.01
C TYR A 212 2.55 20.27 -0.75
N LYS A 213 3.80 20.19 -0.29
CA LYS A 213 4.82 19.27 -0.78
C LYS A 213 4.54 17.82 -0.38
N TYR A 214 4.25 17.56 0.89
CA TYR A 214 4.11 16.20 1.45
C TYR A 214 2.68 15.66 1.50
N GLY A 215 1.69 16.55 1.45
CA GLY A 215 0.27 16.23 1.61
C GLY A 215 -0.23 16.49 3.03
N PHE A 216 -1.54 16.62 3.16
CA PHE A 216 -2.20 16.79 4.45
C PHE A 216 -3.69 16.43 4.35
N GLY A 217 -4.33 16.22 5.50
CA GLY A 217 -5.75 15.89 5.61
C GLY A 217 -6.05 14.40 5.76
N ASN A 218 -7.33 14.08 5.73
CA ASN A 218 -7.85 12.74 5.94
C ASN A 218 -8.47 12.22 4.65
N ILE A 219 -8.15 10.97 4.28
CA ILE A 219 -8.57 10.38 3.00
C ILE A 219 -10.10 10.29 2.84
N ASN A 220 -10.84 10.25 3.96
CA ASN A 220 -12.30 10.17 3.98
C ASN A 220 -12.98 11.54 4.04
N SER A 221 -12.32 12.58 4.54
CA SER A 221 -12.84 13.96 4.53
C SER A 221 -12.16 14.80 3.45
N GLU A 222 -11.46 15.86 3.84
CA GLU A 222 -10.71 16.75 2.98
C GLU A 222 -9.22 16.39 2.99
N TYR A 223 -8.56 16.53 1.85
CA TYR A 223 -7.12 16.29 1.75
C TYR A 223 -6.48 17.03 0.58
N TRP A 224 -5.16 17.16 0.68
CA TRP A 224 -4.24 17.47 -0.40
C TRP A 224 -3.26 16.31 -0.56
N LEU A 225 -3.20 15.71 -1.75
CA LEU A 225 -2.18 14.71 -2.09
C LEU A 225 -0.93 15.48 -2.53
N GLY A 226 0.07 15.53 -1.65
CA GLY A 226 1.29 16.35 -1.79
C GLY A 226 1.99 16.25 -3.14
N ASN A 227 2.56 17.36 -3.60
CA ASN A 227 3.25 17.46 -4.89
C ASN A 227 4.43 16.49 -5.04
N GLU A 228 5.14 16.13 -3.97
CA GLU A 228 6.23 15.16 -4.07
C GLU A 228 5.73 13.70 -4.15
N LYS A 229 4.50 13.41 -3.71
CA LYS A 229 3.83 12.13 -4.06
C LYS A 229 3.45 12.07 -5.54
N LEU A 230 3.65 13.17 -6.28
CA LEU A 230 3.31 13.36 -7.68
C LEU A 230 4.55 13.68 -8.56
N SER A 231 5.67 14.12 -7.99
CA SER A 231 6.83 14.56 -8.75
C SER A 231 7.70 13.37 -9.17
N ILE A 232 7.74 13.10 -10.47
CA ILE A 232 8.92 12.49 -11.09
C ILE A 232 9.93 13.63 -11.29
N SER A 233 11.13 13.50 -10.73
CA SER A 233 12.20 14.48 -10.90
C SER A 233 12.51 14.65 -12.40
N PRO A 234 12.49 15.87 -12.97
CA PRO A 234 13.08 16.09 -14.28
C PRO A 234 14.60 15.91 -14.14
N HIS A 235 15.17 14.99 -14.91
CA HIS A 235 16.62 14.85 -15.00
C HIS A 235 17.28 16.22 -15.15
N ARG A 236 18.29 16.48 -14.30
CA ARG A 236 19.29 17.51 -14.57
C ARG A 236 19.81 17.27 -15.99
N VAL A 237 19.53 18.23 -16.86
CA VAL A 237 20.32 18.43 -18.07
C VAL A 237 21.75 18.69 -17.58
N THR A 238 22.64 17.72 -17.70
CA THR A 238 24.07 18.00 -17.64
C THR A 238 24.39 18.82 -18.87
N THR A 239 24.66 20.10 -18.66
CA THR A 239 25.28 20.96 -19.65
C THR A 239 26.79 20.81 -19.53
N ASN A 240 27.39 20.59 -20.69
CA ASN A 240 28.82 20.52 -21.07
C ASN A 240 29.57 19.23 -20.75
#